data_AF-A0A1Q5Q5Y2-F1
#
_entry.id   AF-A0A1Q5Q5Y2-F1
#
_cell.length_a   1.000
_cell.length_b   1.000
_cell.length_c   1.000
_cell.angle_alpha   90.00
_cell.angle_beta   90.00
_cell.angle_gamma   90.00
#
_symmetry.space_group_name_H-M   'P 1'
#
loop_
_entity.id
_entity.type
_entity.pdbx_description
1 polymer ?
#
loop_
_entity_poly.entity_id
_entity_poly.type
_entity_poly.pdbx_seq_one_letter_code
_entity_poly.pdbx_strand_id
1 'polypeptide(L)'
;MTQAIGVGVGLIVVLLASLYFDIRIFVALVAIVIGAGMWELARAVTLRGIRIPLIPLWVGGAGMMVSAWVAGPSALLMAFALTCGAVLVWRVVDGGGLEAVRDASTTMFVAAYLPFLASFAVLIARRDDGPWAVLAFVAIVVASDTGGYIAGVLFGKHPMSPSISPKKSWEGFAGSQTLAIIVGIAFALFALDLPFWVGALMGLCGVLAGTIGDLGESLIKRDLGLKDMGTVLPGHGGIMDRLDSLLATVPVVYLVLELLS
;
A
#
# COMPACT_ATOMS: atom_id res chain seq x y z
N MET A 1 -19.15 -6.57 -14.68
CA MET A 1 -18.04 -7.56 -14.73
C MET A 1 -17.00 -7.21 -15.79
N THR A 2 -17.37 -6.92 -17.04
CA THR A 2 -16.42 -6.66 -18.14
C THR A 2 -15.55 -5.42 -17.92
N GLN A 3 -16.11 -4.32 -17.43
CA GLN A 3 -15.36 -3.09 -17.10
C GLN A 3 -14.35 -3.31 -15.97
N ALA A 4 -14.74 -4.13 -14.99
CA ALA A 4 -13.96 -4.43 -13.80
C ALA A 4 -12.68 -5.21 -14.17
N ILE A 5 -12.84 -6.26 -14.97
CA ILE A 5 -11.71 -7.05 -15.48
C ILE A 5 -10.79 -6.19 -16.37
N GLY A 6 -11.37 -5.31 -17.19
CA GLY A 6 -10.60 -4.41 -18.06
C GLY A 6 -9.70 -3.44 -17.29
N VAL A 7 -10.18 -2.87 -16.18
CA VAL A 7 -9.37 -1.97 -15.33
C VAL A 7 -8.24 -2.74 -14.64
N GLY A 8 -8.52 -3.92 -14.06
CA GLY A 8 -7.50 -4.74 -13.41
C GLY A 8 -6.39 -5.18 -14.37
N VAL A 9 -6.76 -5.68 -15.56
CA VAL A 9 -5.78 -6.03 -16.61
C VAL A 9 -5.01 -4.80 -17.08
N GLY A 10 -5.67 -3.66 -17.25
CA GLY A 10 -5.03 -2.41 -17.63
C GLY A 10 -3.96 -1.96 -16.62
N LEU A 11 -4.26 -2.03 -15.32
CA LEU A 11 -3.30 -1.69 -14.26
C LEU A 11 -2.09 -2.62 -14.26
N ILE A 12 -2.29 -3.92 -14.45
CA ILE A 12 -1.19 -4.89 -14.57
C ILE A 12 -0.34 -4.59 -15.80
N VAL A 13 -0.96 -4.31 -16.95
CA VAL A 13 -0.23 -3.96 -18.18
C VAL A 13 0.59 -2.69 -17.99
N VAL A 14 0.01 -1.65 -17.38
CA VAL A 14 0.71 -0.39 -17.08
C VAL A 14 1.87 -0.62 -16.11
N LEU A 15 1.67 -1.43 -15.07
CA LEU A 15 2.74 -1.83 -14.15
C LEU A 15 3.87 -2.55 -14.90
N LEU A 16 3.57 -3.62 -15.65
CA LEU A 16 4.57 -4.39 -16.37
C LEU A 16 5.31 -3.55 -17.41
N ALA A 17 4.60 -2.69 -18.15
CA ALA A 17 5.21 -1.76 -19.09
C ALA A 17 6.13 -0.76 -18.38
N SER A 18 5.71 -0.23 -17.23
CA SER A 18 6.55 0.70 -16.45
C SER A 18 7.85 0.05 -15.96
N LEU A 19 7.81 -1.24 -15.62
CA LEU A 19 9.00 -1.98 -15.20
C LEU A 19 9.91 -2.39 -16.37
N TYR A 20 9.31 -2.63 -17.55
CA TYR A 20 10.04 -3.07 -18.74
C TYR A 20 10.76 -1.91 -19.46
N PHE A 21 10.13 -0.74 -19.58
CA PHE A 21 10.69 0.38 -20.35
C PHE A 21 11.68 1.22 -19.55
N ASP A 22 11.28 1.70 -18.39
CA ASP A 22 12.15 2.48 -17.49
C ASP A 22 11.52 2.48 -16.10
N ILE A 23 12.23 1.91 -15.12
CA ILE A 23 11.77 1.81 -13.72
C ILE A 23 11.42 3.17 -13.07
N ARG A 24 11.89 4.29 -13.61
CA ARG A 24 11.48 5.64 -13.18
C ARG A 24 10.02 5.92 -13.52
N ILE A 25 9.48 5.31 -14.58
CA ILE A 25 8.05 5.37 -14.92
C ILE A 25 7.24 4.69 -13.83
N PHE A 26 7.72 3.60 -13.24
CA PHE A 26 7.08 2.97 -12.09
C PHE A 26 7.03 3.93 -10.88
N VAL A 27 8.12 4.64 -10.58
CA VAL A 27 8.13 5.63 -9.50
C VAL A 27 7.12 6.75 -9.75
N ALA A 28 7.03 7.25 -10.99
CA ALA A 28 6.02 8.24 -11.37
C ALA A 28 4.58 7.69 -11.25
N LEU A 29 4.36 6.44 -11.65
CA LEU A 29 3.07 5.77 -11.49
C LEU A 29 2.67 5.67 -10.02
N VAL A 30 3.58 5.25 -9.14
CA VAL A 30 3.34 5.20 -7.69
C VAL A 30 3.00 6.59 -7.17
N ALA A 31 3.72 7.64 -7.57
CA ALA A 31 3.43 9.01 -7.16
C ALA A 31 2.03 9.48 -7.56
N ILE A 32 1.59 9.16 -8.79
CA ILE A 32 0.26 9.52 -9.28
C ILE A 32 -0.82 8.76 -8.50
N VAL A 33 -0.66 7.45 -8.35
CA VAL A 33 -1.64 6.58 -7.67
C VAL A 33 -1.80 6.98 -6.20
N ILE A 34 -0.69 7.25 -5.50
CA ILE A 34 -0.71 7.69 -4.11
C ILE A 34 -1.19 9.14 -3.98
N GLY A 35 -0.87 10.01 -4.95
CA GLY A 35 -1.44 11.34 -5.08
C GLY A 35 -2.97 11.32 -5.08
N ALA A 36 -3.55 10.44 -5.89
CA ALA A 36 -4.99 10.23 -5.98
C ALA A 36 -5.57 9.57 -4.73
N GLY A 37 -4.88 8.59 -4.12
CA GLY A 37 -5.29 7.98 -2.84
C GLY A 37 -5.33 8.99 -1.69
N MET A 38 -4.34 9.89 -1.60
CA MET A 38 -4.33 10.99 -0.62
C MET A 38 -5.51 11.93 -0.83
N TRP A 39 -5.90 12.20 -2.08
CA TRP A 39 -7.07 13.01 -2.39
C TRP A 39 -8.38 12.33 -2.00
N GLU A 40 -8.55 11.04 -2.29
CA GLU A 40 -9.73 10.26 -1.88
C GLU A 40 -9.87 10.24 -0.36
N LEU A 41 -8.80 9.91 0.35
CA LEU A 41 -8.83 9.84 1.81
C LEU A 41 -9.07 11.22 2.44
N ALA A 42 -8.48 12.29 1.91
CA ALA A 42 -8.75 13.65 2.35
C ALA A 42 -10.22 14.03 2.18
N ARG A 43 -10.83 13.68 1.05
CA ARG A 43 -12.26 13.90 0.81
C ARG A 43 -13.12 13.09 1.79
N ALA A 44 -12.76 11.83 2.05
CA ALA A 44 -13.47 10.96 2.97
C ALA A 44 -13.47 11.51 4.41
N VAL A 45 -12.32 11.97 4.92
CA VAL A 45 -12.26 12.55 6.28
C VAL A 45 -12.89 13.94 6.37
N THR A 46 -12.97 14.68 5.26
CA THR A 46 -13.68 15.96 5.19
C THR A 46 -15.17 15.80 5.49
N LEU A 47 -15.76 14.65 5.17
CA LEU A 47 -17.15 14.32 5.54
C LEU A 47 -17.37 14.25 7.06
N ARG A 48 -16.29 14.07 7.84
CA ARG A 48 -16.29 14.13 9.31
C ARG A 48 -15.81 15.48 9.87
N GLY A 49 -15.74 16.50 9.02
CA GLY A 49 -15.31 17.86 9.41
C GLY A 49 -13.81 18.03 9.56
N ILE A 50 -12.99 17.02 9.25
CA ILE A 50 -11.53 17.08 9.34
C ILE A 50 -10.96 17.73 8.09
N ARG A 51 -10.16 18.79 8.24
CA ARG A 51 -9.57 19.52 7.10
C ARG A 51 -8.11 19.11 6.88
N ILE A 52 -7.84 18.36 5.82
CA ILE A 52 -6.48 18.00 5.42
C ILE A 52 -5.89 19.08 4.49
N PRO A 53 -4.72 19.69 4.81
CA PRO A 53 -4.01 20.57 3.90
C PRO A 53 -3.34 19.72 2.81
N LEU A 54 -4.06 19.53 1.69
CA LEU A 54 -3.63 18.68 0.58
C LEU A 54 -2.32 19.12 -0.08
N ILE A 55 -2.04 20.42 -0.15
CA ILE A 55 -0.84 20.93 -0.82
C ILE A 55 0.44 20.48 -0.09
N PRO A 56 0.64 20.74 1.22
CA PRO A 56 1.77 20.19 1.97
C PRO A 56 1.87 18.67 1.87
N LEU A 57 0.73 17.97 1.87
CA LEU A 57 0.69 16.52 1.83
C LEU A 57 1.14 15.97 0.46
N TRP A 58 0.71 16.56 -0.65
CA TRP A 58 1.15 16.18 -2.00
C TRP A 58 2.63 16.50 -2.24
N VAL A 59 3.07 17.71 -1.86
CA VAL A 59 4.48 18.12 -1.99
C VAL A 59 5.37 17.22 -1.13
N GLY A 60 4.97 16.98 0.11
CA GLY A 60 5.66 16.08 1.03
C GLY A 60 5.69 14.64 0.52
N GLY A 61 4.57 14.13 0.00
CA GLY A 61 4.48 12.77 -0.55
C GLY A 61 5.35 12.58 -1.79
N ALA A 62 5.36 13.52 -2.73
CA ALA A 62 6.27 13.51 -3.86
C ALA A 62 7.74 13.62 -3.40
N GLY A 63 8.01 14.50 -2.43
CA GLY A 63 9.31 14.67 -1.82
C GLY A 63 9.84 13.39 -1.15
N MET A 64 8.96 12.63 -0.48
CA MET A 64 9.30 11.32 0.12
C MET A 64 9.75 10.32 -0.95
N MET A 65 8.99 10.20 -2.05
CA MET A 65 9.33 9.25 -3.12
C MET A 65 10.61 9.64 -3.86
N VAL A 66 10.80 10.94 -4.15
CA VAL A 66 12.06 11.44 -4.74
C VAL A 66 13.23 11.20 -3.79
N SER A 67 13.06 11.44 -2.49
CA SER A 67 14.10 11.23 -1.48
C SER A 67 14.45 9.75 -1.34
N ALA A 68 13.46 8.86 -1.34
CA ALA A 68 13.65 7.41 -1.35
C ALA A 68 14.46 6.97 -2.59
N TRP A 69 14.09 7.46 -3.77
CA TRP A 69 14.76 7.13 -5.03
C TRP A 69 16.22 7.61 -5.07
N VAL A 70 16.47 8.88 -4.71
CA VAL A 70 17.79 9.50 -4.89
C VAL A 70 18.74 9.15 -3.73
N ALA A 71 18.25 9.19 -2.50
CA ALA A 71 19.09 9.20 -1.30
C ALA A 71 18.74 8.12 -0.27
N GLY A 72 17.63 7.41 -0.43
CA GLY A 72 17.38 6.13 0.24
C GLY A 72 16.56 6.26 1.53
N PRO A 73 16.63 5.25 2.42
CA PRO A 73 15.74 5.17 3.59
C PRO A 73 15.92 6.33 4.58
N SER A 74 17.14 6.79 4.80
CA SER A 74 17.43 7.92 5.70
C SER A 74 16.83 9.23 5.17
N ALA A 75 16.93 9.48 3.87
CA ALA A 75 16.35 10.64 3.22
C ALA A 75 14.82 10.56 3.18
N LEU A 76 14.24 9.37 2.99
CA LEU A 76 12.80 9.14 3.13
C LEU A 76 12.30 9.52 4.53
N LEU A 77 12.98 9.07 5.59
CA LEU A 77 12.63 9.42 6.96
C LEU A 77 12.73 10.93 7.21
N MET A 78 13.77 11.58 6.67
CA MET A 78 13.91 13.03 6.77
C MET A 78 12.78 13.76 6.04
N ALA A 79 12.44 13.35 4.81
CA ALA A 79 11.34 13.92 4.04
C ALA A 79 9.99 13.75 4.75
N PHE A 80 9.77 12.60 5.41
CA PHE A 80 8.61 12.38 6.25
C PHE A 80 8.57 13.33 7.45
N ALA A 81 9.67 13.45 8.20
CA ALA A 81 9.77 14.37 9.34
C ALA A 81 9.54 15.83 8.93
N LEU A 82 10.13 16.26 7.80
CA LEU A 82 9.93 17.59 7.22
C LEU A 82 8.48 17.83 6.79
N THR A 83 7.82 16.80 6.24
CA THR A 83 6.40 16.89 5.88
C THR A 83 5.53 17.08 7.13
N CYS A 84 5.78 16.32 8.20
CA CYS A 84 5.10 16.50 9.47
C CYS A 84 5.30 17.91 10.05
N GLY A 85 6.53 18.44 9.99
CA GLY A 85 6.83 19.82 10.38
C GLY A 85 6.09 20.85 9.52
N ALA A 86 6.09 20.67 8.20
CA ALA A 86 5.39 21.56 7.26
C ALA A 86 3.88 21.58 7.49
N VAL A 87 3.27 20.43 7.81
CA VAL A 87 1.85 20.33 8.16
C VAL A 87 1.53 21.11 9.44
N LEU A 88 2.37 21.02 10.48
CA LEU A 88 2.20 21.81 11.70
C LEU A 88 2.27 23.31 11.42
N VAL A 89 3.31 23.74 10.69
CA VAL A 89 3.47 25.16 10.32
C VAL A 89 2.26 25.63 9.51
N TRP A 90 1.79 24.83 8.56
CA TRP A 90 0.61 25.17 7.77
C TRP A 90 -0.62 25.37 8.66
N ARG A 91 -0.89 24.48 9.61
CA ARG A 91 -2.05 24.60 10.52
C ARG A 91 -1.93 25.77 11.49
N VAL A 92 -0.72 26.16 11.89
CA VAL A 92 -0.47 27.37 12.68
C VAL A 92 -0.79 28.62 11.87
N VAL A 93 -0.34 28.70 10.61
CA VAL A 93 -0.55 29.86 9.74
C VAL A 93 -2.02 30.01 9.31
N ASP A 94 -2.70 28.88 9.06
CA ASP A 94 -4.09 28.84 8.60
C ASP A 94 -5.11 29.14 9.74
N GLY A 95 -4.62 29.60 10.91
CA GLY A 95 -5.46 30.03 12.03
C GLY A 95 -6.16 28.88 12.75
N GLY A 96 -5.55 27.69 12.77
CA GLY A 96 -6.11 26.50 13.37
C GLY A 96 -6.47 26.72 14.84
N GLY A 97 -7.77 26.90 15.12
CA GLY A 97 -8.30 26.95 16.48
C GLY A 97 -8.25 25.58 17.18
N LEU A 98 -9.26 25.28 17.98
CA LEU A 98 -9.34 24.03 18.79
C LEU A 98 -9.23 22.73 17.97
N GLU A 99 -9.47 22.78 16.66
CA GLU A 99 -9.42 21.62 15.76
C GLU A 99 -8.05 21.38 15.10
N ALA A 100 -7.08 22.30 15.26
CA ALA A 100 -5.78 22.22 14.58
C ALA A 100 -5.03 20.93 14.84
N VAL A 101 -5.05 20.44 16.09
CA VAL A 101 -4.38 19.21 16.50
C VAL A 101 -5.02 17.98 15.85
N ARG A 102 -6.35 17.93 15.77
CA ARG A 102 -7.10 16.86 15.10
C ARG A 102 -6.73 16.82 13.62
N ASP A 103 -6.81 17.95 12.94
CA ASP A 103 -6.51 18.04 11.51
C ASP A 103 -5.05 17.71 11.19
N ALA A 104 -4.11 18.20 12.00
CA ALA A 104 -2.68 17.93 11.85
C ALA A 104 -2.37 16.43 12.10
N SER A 105 -2.91 15.83 13.16
CA SER A 105 -2.66 14.43 13.47
C SER A 105 -3.27 13.50 12.41
N THR A 106 -4.47 13.79 11.91
CA THR A 106 -5.04 13.06 10.78
C THR A 106 -4.18 13.22 9.52
N THR A 107 -3.67 14.42 9.24
CA THR A 107 -2.81 14.65 8.07
C THR A 107 -1.47 13.89 8.19
N MET A 108 -0.86 13.87 9.37
CA MET A 108 0.35 13.07 9.63
C MET A 108 0.07 11.57 9.51
N PHE A 109 -1.10 11.11 9.98
CA PHE A 109 -1.53 9.74 9.78
C PHE A 109 -1.65 9.42 8.28
N VAL A 110 -2.28 10.29 7.48
CA VAL A 110 -2.36 10.11 6.02
C VAL A 110 -0.97 10.08 5.39
N ALA A 111 -0.07 10.98 5.80
CA ALA A 111 1.32 11.01 5.31
C ALA A 111 2.10 9.72 5.66
N ALA A 112 1.91 9.20 6.87
CA ALA A 112 2.54 7.97 7.32
C ALA A 112 1.96 6.75 6.59
N TYR A 113 0.64 6.72 6.41
CA TYR A 113 -0.07 5.55 5.90
C TYR A 113 0.05 5.41 4.38
N LEU A 114 -0.01 6.51 3.62
CA LEU A 114 -0.01 6.49 2.16
C LEU A 114 1.39 6.72 1.57
N PRO A 115 1.92 7.96 1.49
CA PRO A 115 3.17 8.19 0.76
C PRO A 115 4.39 7.60 1.46
N PHE A 116 4.43 7.58 2.79
CA PHE A 116 5.57 6.97 3.49
C PHE A 116 5.64 5.46 3.27
N LEU A 117 4.54 4.71 3.50
CA LEU A 117 4.53 3.26 3.22
C LEU A 117 4.76 2.96 1.73
N ALA A 118 4.11 3.70 0.82
CA ALA A 118 4.30 3.50 -0.61
C ALA A 118 5.74 3.78 -1.08
N SER A 119 6.47 4.67 -0.39
CA SER A 119 7.88 4.95 -0.73
C SER A 119 8.78 3.74 -0.51
N PHE A 120 8.38 2.74 0.25
CA PHE A 120 9.10 1.46 0.31
C PHE A 120 9.04 0.69 -1.01
N ALA A 121 7.97 0.86 -1.82
CA ALA A 121 7.95 0.33 -3.18
C ALA A 121 9.02 1.00 -4.06
N VAL A 122 9.25 2.29 -3.84
CA VAL A 122 10.31 3.06 -4.53
C VAL A 122 11.70 2.62 -4.07
N LEU A 123 11.86 2.29 -2.79
CA LEU A 123 13.11 1.71 -2.27
C LEU A 123 13.40 0.33 -2.86
N ILE A 124 12.39 -0.53 -2.99
CA ILE A 124 12.52 -1.82 -3.70
C ILE A 124 12.90 -1.57 -5.16
N ALA A 125 12.22 -0.64 -5.84
CA ALA A 125 12.48 -0.32 -7.24
C ALA A 125 13.88 0.27 -7.49
N ARG A 126 14.51 0.87 -6.47
CA ARG A 126 15.85 1.44 -6.57
C ARG A 126 16.96 0.37 -6.65
N ARG A 127 16.71 -0.84 -6.19
CA ARG A 127 17.69 -1.93 -6.19
C ARG A 127 18.16 -2.26 -7.62
N ASP A 128 19.32 -2.88 -7.73
CA ASP A 128 19.88 -3.31 -9.02
C ASP A 128 18.98 -4.36 -9.72
N ASP A 129 18.34 -5.23 -8.93
CA ASP A 129 17.32 -6.20 -9.33
C ASP A 129 15.89 -5.63 -9.24
N GLY A 130 15.75 -4.31 -9.17
CA GLY A 130 14.51 -3.58 -8.85
C GLY A 130 13.25 -4.05 -9.59
N PRO A 131 13.27 -4.25 -10.93
CA PRO A 131 12.10 -4.75 -11.65
C PRO A 131 11.61 -6.11 -11.13
N TRP A 132 12.53 -7.05 -10.88
CA TRP A 132 12.19 -8.37 -10.37
C TRP A 132 11.74 -8.32 -8.91
N ALA A 133 12.34 -7.47 -8.10
CA ALA A 133 11.96 -7.30 -6.70
C ALA A 133 10.56 -6.68 -6.56
N VAL A 134 10.22 -5.70 -7.40
CA VAL A 134 8.86 -5.14 -7.46
C VAL A 134 7.86 -6.20 -7.95
N LEU A 135 8.20 -6.98 -8.97
CA LEU A 135 7.34 -8.08 -9.45
C LEU A 135 7.11 -9.14 -8.36
N ALA A 136 8.14 -9.50 -7.61
CA ALA A 136 8.04 -10.44 -6.50
C ALA A 136 7.05 -9.93 -5.43
N PHE A 137 7.20 -8.67 -5.01
CA PHE A 137 6.28 -8.01 -4.08
C PHE A 137 4.82 -8.04 -4.59
N VAL A 138 4.58 -7.59 -5.82
CA VAL A 138 3.23 -7.55 -6.39
C VAL A 138 2.65 -8.96 -6.54
N ALA A 139 3.45 -9.92 -7.01
CA ALA A 139 3.03 -11.30 -7.17
C ALA A 139 2.66 -11.95 -5.83
N ILE A 140 3.40 -11.66 -4.75
CA ILE A 140 3.07 -12.12 -3.39
C ILE A 140 1.71 -11.60 -2.94
N VAL A 141 1.39 -10.33 -3.18
CA VAL A 141 0.09 -9.76 -2.81
C VAL A 141 -1.03 -10.36 -3.65
N VAL A 142 -0.85 -10.47 -4.97
CA VAL A 142 -1.83 -11.12 -5.86
C VAL A 142 -2.04 -12.59 -5.48
N ALA A 143 -0.98 -13.30 -5.10
CA ALA A 143 -1.03 -14.67 -4.62
C ALA A 143 -1.77 -14.78 -3.28
N SER A 144 -1.55 -13.83 -2.36
CA SER A 144 -2.29 -13.76 -1.10
C SER A 144 -3.79 -13.63 -1.34
N ASP A 145 -4.21 -12.68 -2.17
CA ASP A 145 -5.63 -12.45 -2.46
C ASP A 145 -6.26 -13.65 -3.18
N THR A 146 -5.54 -14.21 -4.15
CA THR A 146 -6.01 -15.36 -4.94
C THR A 146 -6.12 -16.61 -4.08
N GLY A 147 -5.09 -16.92 -3.29
CA GLY A 147 -5.07 -18.07 -2.39
C GLY A 147 -6.14 -17.95 -1.31
N GLY A 148 -6.33 -16.75 -0.78
CA GLY A 148 -7.36 -16.45 0.21
C GLY A 148 -8.76 -16.58 -0.32
N TYR A 149 -9.01 -16.09 -1.53
CA TYR A 149 -10.30 -16.24 -2.19
C TYR A 149 -10.60 -17.71 -2.48
N ILE A 150 -9.67 -18.46 -3.08
CA ILE A 150 -9.88 -19.87 -3.43
C ILE A 150 -10.15 -20.71 -2.18
N ALA A 151 -9.29 -20.61 -1.16
CA ALA A 151 -9.46 -21.39 0.06
C ALA A 151 -10.69 -20.93 0.87
N GLY A 152 -10.98 -19.62 0.88
CA GLY A 152 -12.16 -19.07 1.53
C GLY A 152 -13.47 -19.55 0.89
N VAL A 153 -13.55 -19.61 -0.44
CA VAL A 153 -14.75 -20.10 -1.16
C VAL A 153 -14.91 -21.61 -0.99
N LEU A 154 -13.83 -22.39 -1.08
CA LEU A 154 -13.90 -23.86 -1.06
C LEU A 154 -14.04 -24.42 0.36
N PHE A 155 -13.39 -23.80 1.34
CA PHE A 155 -13.23 -24.36 2.69
C PHE A 155 -13.62 -23.41 3.81
N GLY A 156 -14.01 -22.16 3.51
CA GLY A 156 -14.29 -21.14 4.53
C GLY A 156 -15.44 -21.54 5.45
N LYS A 157 -15.11 -21.76 6.73
CA LYS A 157 -16.09 -22.09 7.77
C LYS A 157 -15.95 -21.20 8.99
N HIS A 158 -14.73 -20.75 9.30
CA HIS A 158 -14.45 -19.99 10.53
C HIS A 158 -14.08 -18.55 10.21
N PRO A 159 -14.97 -17.57 10.45
CA PRO A 159 -14.66 -16.16 10.24
C PRO A 159 -13.53 -15.70 11.16
N MET A 160 -12.60 -14.92 10.60
CA MET A 160 -11.44 -14.39 11.32
C MET A 160 -11.76 -13.11 12.10
N SER A 161 -12.55 -12.21 11.50
CA SER A 161 -12.97 -10.97 12.16
C SER A 161 -14.44 -10.67 11.87
N PRO A 162 -15.38 -11.33 12.57
CA PRO A 162 -16.81 -11.18 12.32
C PRO A 162 -17.29 -9.73 12.47
N SER A 163 -16.70 -9.02 13.42
CA SER A 163 -17.07 -7.65 13.72
C SER A 163 -16.60 -6.68 12.66
N ILE A 164 -15.45 -6.87 12.01
CA ILE A 164 -14.81 -5.90 11.06
C ILE A 164 -14.92 -6.36 9.60
N SER A 165 -14.64 -7.63 9.32
CA SER A 165 -14.69 -8.21 7.97
C SER A 165 -15.27 -9.63 8.00
N PRO A 166 -16.61 -9.78 7.97
CA PRO A 166 -17.28 -11.06 8.17
C PRO A 166 -17.01 -12.08 7.05
N LYS A 167 -16.46 -11.64 5.91
CA LYS A 167 -16.12 -12.51 4.77
C LYS A 167 -14.73 -13.13 4.84
N LYS A 168 -13.83 -12.64 5.71
CA LYS A 168 -12.50 -13.22 5.89
C LYS A 168 -12.58 -14.42 6.81
N SER A 169 -12.03 -15.55 6.38
CA SER A 169 -11.97 -16.80 7.15
C SER A 169 -10.53 -17.20 7.48
N TRP A 170 -10.36 -18.00 8.53
CA TRP A 170 -9.06 -18.60 8.88
C TRP A 170 -8.57 -19.57 7.80
N GLU A 171 -9.47 -20.29 7.14
CA GLU A 171 -9.12 -21.15 6.00
C GLU A 171 -8.66 -20.34 4.80
N GLY A 172 -9.30 -19.19 4.54
CA GLY A 172 -8.84 -18.24 3.54
C GLY A 172 -7.43 -17.76 3.85
N PHE A 173 -7.18 -17.30 5.07
CA PHE A 173 -5.84 -16.86 5.48
C PHE A 173 -4.77 -17.94 5.31
N ALA A 174 -5.07 -19.21 5.65
CA ALA A 174 -4.14 -20.31 5.40
C ALA A 174 -3.87 -20.54 3.90
N GLY A 175 -4.87 -20.35 3.05
CA GLY A 175 -4.73 -20.37 1.59
C GLY A 175 -3.88 -19.24 1.05
N SER A 176 -4.12 -18.00 1.50
CA SER A 176 -3.27 -16.83 1.22
C SER A 176 -1.83 -17.14 1.60
N GLN A 177 -1.63 -17.69 2.79
CA GLN A 177 -0.31 -17.96 3.33
C GLN A 177 0.46 -18.97 2.49
N THR A 178 -0.20 -20.07 2.13
CA THR A 178 0.41 -21.14 1.35
C THR A 178 0.80 -20.66 -0.04
N LEU A 179 -0.10 -19.98 -0.75
CA LEU A 179 0.16 -19.56 -2.13
C LEU A 179 1.22 -18.45 -2.19
N ALA A 180 1.16 -17.48 -1.27
CA ALA A 180 2.16 -16.41 -1.19
C ALA A 180 3.56 -16.94 -0.86
N ILE A 181 3.70 -17.94 0.01
CA ILE A 181 4.99 -18.59 0.31
C ILE A 181 5.54 -19.29 -0.94
N ILE A 182 4.70 -20.04 -1.66
CA ILE A 182 5.12 -20.73 -2.89
C ILE A 182 5.61 -19.73 -3.93
N VAL A 183 4.84 -18.64 -4.14
CA VAL A 183 5.20 -17.59 -5.10
C VAL A 183 6.46 -16.85 -4.65
N GLY A 184 6.59 -16.52 -3.37
CA GLY A 184 7.79 -15.90 -2.81
C GLY A 184 9.03 -16.77 -2.98
N ILE A 185 8.94 -18.08 -2.73
CA ILE A 185 10.03 -19.05 -2.98
C ILE A 185 10.40 -19.06 -4.47
N ALA A 186 9.42 -19.08 -5.38
CA ALA A 186 9.68 -19.10 -6.80
C ALA A 186 10.43 -17.85 -7.26
N PHE A 187 10.01 -16.65 -6.83
CA PHE A 187 10.73 -15.42 -7.17
C PHE A 187 12.12 -15.37 -6.56
N ALA A 188 12.29 -15.80 -5.30
CA ALA A 188 13.60 -15.86 -4.67
C ALA A 188 14.57 -16.74 -5.49
N LEU A 189 14.18 -17.96 -5.83
CA LEU A 189 15.05 -18.91 -6.53
C LEU A 189 15.30 -18.56 -8.01
N PHE A 190 14.28 -18.09 -8.72
CA PHE A 190 14.35 -17.97 -10.19
C PHE A 190 14.54 -16.55 -10.71
N ALA A 191 14.25 -15.52 -9.91
CA ALA A 191 14.31 -14.13 -10.36
C ALA A 191 15.31 -13.26 -9.57
N LEU A 192 15.51 -13.57 -8.28
CA LEU A 192 16.34 -12.75 -7.38
C LEU A 192 17.67 -13.42 -6.98
N ASP A 193 17.88 -14.68 -7.37
CA ASP A 193 19.05 -15.49 -6.96
C ASP A 193 19.24 -15.56 -5.44
N LEU A 194 18.13 -15.65 -4.71
CA LEU A 194 18.06 -15.71 -3.26
C LEU A 194 17.70 -17.11 -2.76
N PRO A 195 18.16 -17.51 -1.55
CA PRO A 195 17.75 -18.77 -0.95
C PRO A 195 16.23 -18.89 -0.79
N PHE A 196 15.70 -20.10 -0.96
CA PHE A 196 14.25 -20.37 -0.85
C PHE A 196 13.62 -19.84 0.45
N TRP A 197 14.36 -19.89 1.57
CA TRP A 197 13.85 -19.45 2.86
C TRP A 197 13.63 -17.94 2.93
N VAL A 198 14.38 -17.13 2.17
CA VAL A 198 14.14 -15.68 2.04
C VAL A 198 12.79 -15.46 1.33
N GLY A 199 12.55 -16.20 0.25
CA GLY A 199 11.27 -16.20 -0.46
C GLY A 199 10.09 -16.63 0.42
N ALA A 200 10.30 -17.65 1.24
CA ALA A 200 9.29 -18.10 2.21
C ALA A 200 8.99 -17.02 3.26
N LEU A 201 10.01 -16.31 3.77
CA LEU A 201 9.82 -15.19 4.70
C LEU A 201 9.09 -14.01 4.06
N MET A 202 9.40 -13.67 2.80
CA MET A 202 8.66 -12.62 2.07
C MET A 202 7.17 -12.97 1.99
N GLY A 203 6.82 -14.20 1.62
CA GLY A 203 5.43 -14.65 1.57
C GLY A 203 4.77 -14.72 2.95
N LEU A 204 5.49 -15.21 3.97
CA LEU A 204 5.02 -15.29 5.35
C LEU A 204 4.68 -13.92 5.93
N CYS A 205 5.68 -13.05 5.99
CA CYS A 205 5.55 -11.75 6.60
C CYS A 205 4.65 -10.83 5.75
N GLY A 206 4.68 -10.97 4.42
CA GLY A 206 3.82 -10.21 3.52
C GLY A 206 2.33 -10.47 3.74
N VAL A 207 1.91 -11.73 3.85
CA VAL A 207 0.49 -12.07 4.11
C VAL A 207 0.02 -11.57 5.47
N LEU A 208 0.85 -11.69 6.51
CA LEU A 208 0.54 -11.16 7.84
C LEU A 208 0.33 -9.64 7.79
N ALA A 209 1.25 -8.92 7.15
CA ALA A 209 1.20 -7.48 7.03
C ALA A 209 0.03 -7.00 6.18
N GLY A 210 -0.20 -7.60 5.01
CA GLY A 210 -1.35 -7.30 4.16
C GLY A 210 -2.68 -7.56 4.86
N THR A 211 -2.80 -8.67 5.61
CA THR A 211 -4.01 -8.96 6.39
C THR A 211 -4.28 -7.89 7.44
N ILE A 212 -3.24 -7.41 8.14
CA ILE A 212 -3.36 -6.29 9.09
C ILE A 212 -3.75 -4.99 8.36
N GLY A 213 -3.16 -4.73 7.19
CA GLY A 213 -3.48 -3.58 6.33
C GLY A 213 -4.95 -3.51 5.97
N ASP A 214 -5.51 -4.59 5.42
CA ASP A 214 -6.92 -4.68 5.03
C ASP A 214 -7.88 -4.51 6.21
N LEU A 215 -7.51 -5.07 7.38
CA LEU A 215 -8.31 -4.91 8.59
C LEU A 215 -8.25 -3.46 9.10
N GLY A 216 -7.07 -2.84 9.05
CA GLY A 216 -6.87 -1.43 9.35
C GLY A 216 -7.69 -0.52 8.44
N GLU A 217 -7.67 -0.77 7.13
CA GLU A 217 -8.47 0.00 6.16
C GLU A 217 -9.98 -0.22 6.38
N SER A 218 -10.39 -1.45 6.63
CA SER A 218 -11.78 -1.77 6.98
C SER A 218 -12.24 -1.05 8.26
N LEU A 219 -11.36 -0.91 9.26
CA LEU A 219 -11.61 -0.13 10.47
C LEU A 219 -11.80 1.36 10.15
N ILE A 220 -10.93 1.95 9.34
CA ILE A 220 -11.04 3.36 8.92
C ILE A 220 -12.35 3.60 8.18
N LYS A 221 -12.72 2.73 7.23
CA LYS A 221 -13.98 2.81 6.50
C LYS A 221 -15.19 2.84 7.44
N ARG A 222 -15.21 1.95 8.42
CA ARG A 222 -16.28 1.86 9.43
C ARG A 222 -16.35 3.08 10.32
N ASP A 223 -15.21 3.59 10.78
CA ASP A 223 -15.17 4.80 11.60
C ASP A 223 -15.70 6.01 10.82
N LEU A 224 -15.38 6.11 9.52
CA LEU A 224 -15.90 7.14 8.63
C LEU A 224 -17.37 6.92 8.23
N GLY A 225 -17.94 5.74 8.49
CA GLY A 225 -19.30 5.38 8.08
C GLY A 225 -19.43 5.17 6.57
N LEU A 226 -18.32 4.87 5.91
CA LEU A 226 -18.21 4.65 4.48
C LEU A 226 -18.07 3.15 4.19
N LYS A 227 -18.60 2.72 3.04
CA LYS A 227 -18.42 1.35 2.55
C LYS A 227 -17.20 1.24 1.63
N ASP A 228 -17.01 2.23 0.77
CA ASP A 228 -15.91 2.36 -0.19
C ASP A 228 -15.31 3.76 -0.03
N MET A 229 -13.99 3.90 -0.19
CA MET A 229 -13.29 5.18 0.05
C MET A 229 -13.53 6.23 -1.05
N GLY A 230 -13.96 5.79 -2.24
CA GLY A 230 -14.19 6.65 -3.38
C GLY A 230 -14.87 5.93 -4.54
N THR A 231 -15.07 6.67 -5.64
CA THR A 231 -15.65 6.17 -6.88
C THR A 231 -14.77 6.47 -8.10
N VAL A 232 -13.48 6.73 -7.87
CA VAL A 232 -12.54 7.19 -8.93
C VAL A 232 -12.33 6.13 -10.00
N LEU A 233 -12.44 4.83 -9.66
CA LEU A 233 -12.31 3.74 -10.61
C LEU A 233 -13.70 3.17 -10.98
N PRO A 234 -14.18 3.36 -12.22
CA PRO A 234 -15.49 2.87 -12.66
C PRO A 234 -15.62 1.35 -12.47
N GLY A 235 -16.54 0.93 -11.60
CA GLY A 235 -16.80 -0.49 -11.33
C GLY A 235 -15.76 -1.19 -10.44
N HIS A 236 -14.88 -0.45 -9.76
CA HIS A 236 -13.81 -1.01 -8.90
C HIS A 236 -13.69 -0.37 -7.50
N GLY A 237 -14.44 0.69 -7.20
CA GLY A 237 -14.38 1.40 -5.92
C GLY A 237 -13.37 2.56 -5.96
N GLY A 238 -12.76 2.86 -4.82
CA GLY A 238 -11.68 3.83 -4.73
C GLY A 238 -10.34 3.24 -5.14
N ILE A 239 -9.37 4.11 -5.41
CA ILE A 239 -7.95 3.74 -5.51
C ILE A 239 -7.45 3.21 -4.17
N MET A 240 -7.90 3.82 -3.07
CA MET A 240 -7.54 3.40 -1.72
C MET A 240 -7.90 1.93 -1.42
N ASP A 241 -9.06 1.47 -1.90
CA ASP A 241 -9.53 0.09 -1.73
C ASP A 241 -8.67 -0.95 -2.48
N ARG A 242 -7.67 -0.51 -3.25
CA ARG A 242 -6.72 -1.38 -3.98
C ARG A 242 -5.31 -1.31 -3.42
N LEU A 243 -5.05 -0.34 -2.57
CA LEU A 243 -3.74 -0.10 -1.97
C LEU A 243 -3.63 -0.66 -0.56
N ASP A 244 -4.74 -1.07 0.06
CA ASP A 244 -4.83 -1.52 1.46
C ASP A 244 -3.84 -2.64 1.80
N SER A 245 -3.88 -3.74 1.05
CA SER A 245 -2.98 -4.88 1.25
C SER A 245 -1.56 -4.56 0.81
N LEU A 246 -1.40 -3.80 -0.28
CA LEU A 246 -0.11 -3.40 -0.87
C LEU A 246 0.71 -2.53 0.09
N LEU A 247 0.09 -1.50 0.68
CA LEU A 247 0.77 -0.52 1.53
C LEU A 247 1.31 -1.14 2.81
N ALA A 248 0.57 -2.06 3.43
CA ALA A 248 1.06 -2.75 4.62
C ALA A 248 2.12 -3.82 4.28
N THR A 249 2.00 -4.45 3.11
CA THR A 249 2.92 -5.51 2.69
C THR A 249 4.29 -4.97 2.26
N VAL A 250 4.33 -3.86 1.53
CA VAL A 250 5.55 -3.39 0.86
C VAL A 250 6.73 -3.07 1.80
N PRO A 251 6.56 -2.43 2.97
CA PRO A 251 7.68 -2.17 3.88
C PRO A 251 8.25 -3.47 4.46
N VAL A 252 7.40 -4.46 4.69
CA VAL A 252 7.82 -5.76 5.25
C VAL A 252 8.61 -6.55 4.22
N VAL A 253 8.16 -6.59 2.96
CA VAL A 253 8.92 -7.22 1.87
C VAL A 253 10.24 -6.48 1.64
N TYR A 254 10.23 -5.14 1.65
CA TYR A 254 11.45 -4.35 1.59
C TYR A 254 12.44 -4.72 2.69
N LEU A 255 12.01 -4.81 3.96
CA LEU A 255 12.88 -5.16 5.08
C LEU A 255 13.45 -6.58 4.96
N VAL A 256 12.65 -7.53 4.49
CA VAL A 256 13.13 -8.91 4.24
C VAL A 256 14.23 -8.89 3.17
N LEU A 257 14.04 -8.15 2.08
CA LEU A 257 15.05 -8.02 1.03
C LEU A 257 16.29 -7.29 1.56
N GLU A 258 16.15 -6.09 2.12
CA GLU A 258 17.28 -5.27 2.60
C GLU A 258 18.15 -5.99 3.64
N LEU A 259 17.55 -6.79 4.52
CA LEU A 259 18.30 -7.46 5.60
C LEU A 259 18.89 -8.81 5.20
N LEU A 260 18.37 -9.44 4.14
CA LEU A 260 18.66 -10.85 3.82
C LEU A 260 19.10 -11.09 2.36
N SER A 261 19.21 -10.04 1.54
CA SER A 261 19.76 -10.07 0.17
C SER A 261 21.12 -9.41 0.10
#